data_AF-A0A9E5FFD9-F1
#
_entry.id   AF-A0A9E5FFD9-F1
#
_cell.length_a   1.000
_cell.length_b   1.000
_cell.length_c   1.000
_cell.angle_alpha   90.00
_cell.angle_beta   90.00
_cell.angle_gamma   90.00
#
_symmetry.space_group_name_H-M   'P 1'
#
loop_
_entity.id
_entity.type
_entity.pdbx_description
1 polymer ?
#
loop_
_entity_poly.entity_id
_entity_poly.type
_entity_poly.pdbx_seq_one_letter_code
_entity_poly.pdbx_strand_id
1 'polypeptide(L)'
;AATDWPEVLNVARSPELKAILSNTTEAGYEVDSSDLPGMCPPRSFPSKLLEVLKARSESGGRPISVIPCELRENNARLLKSIVIALAHAWKLPSSVVDFINACHWHDTLVDRIVTGPPESHPLLATDPMLTTCEPYALFAIQEIPGVARLLSHPSVVWTGDVLPYFLRKVRILNGAHTALLIRAWPKGFEIVRDAVNDKELGPWLNDLLVEEIVPVLEGRCDNPSGFAKDVLDRFRNPFLQHRLVDISQHHDAKVKVRLVPSYEEYRTRFGREPARLRAWQNC
;
A
#
# COMPACT_ATOMS: atom_id res chain seq x y z
N ALA A 1 0.82 7.91 21.37
CA ALA A 1 1.42 8.91 20.45
C ALA A 1 1.08 10.35 20.81
N ALA A 2 -0.20 10.74 20.96
CA ALA A 2 -0.57 12.10 21.35
C ALA A 2 -0.06 12.48 22.76
N THR A 3 0.01 11.52 23.67
CA THR A 3 0.52 11.69 25.05
C THR A 3 2.00 11.34 25.20
N ASP A 4 2.51 10.43 24.36
CA ASP A 4 3.84 9.83 24.51
C ASP A 4 4.87 10.41 23.52
N TRP A 5 4.57 11.57 22.95
CA TRP A 5 5.45 12.22 21.97
C TRP A 5 6.89 12.44 22.47
N PRO A 6 7.13 12.85 23.73
CA PRO A 6 8.49 12.93 24.27
C PRO A 6 9.24 11.60 24.18
N GLU A 7 8.56 10.48 24.42
CA GLU A 7 9.17 9.15 24.35
C GLU A 7 9.48 8.72 22.91
N VAL A 8 8.61 9.07 21.96
CA VAL A 8 8.91 8.88 20.52
C VAL A 8 10.20 9.62 20.13
N LEU A 9 10.39 10.86 20.61
CA LEU A 9 11.61 11.61 20.36
C LEU A 9 12.82 11.05 21.12
N ASN A 10 12.64 10.43 22.30
CA ASN A 10 13.71 9.72 22.99
C ASN A 10 14.18 8.51 22.17
N VAL A 11 13.26 7.72 21.62
CA VAL A 11 13.58 6.62 20.71
C VAL A 11 14.29 7.13 19.46
N ALA A 12 13.86 8.28 18.90
CA ALA A 12 14.51 8.89 17.74
C ALA A 12 16.01 9.18 17.97
N ARG A 13 16.35 9.64 19.19
CA ARG A 13 17.72 9.94 19.63
C ARG A 13 18.53 8.71 20.02
N SER A 14 17.90 7.55 20.19
CA SER A 14 18.58 6.32 20.59
C SER A 14 19.58 5.86 19.51
N PRO A 15 20.82 5.46 19.89
CA PRO A 15 21.75 4.84 18.96
C PRO A 15 21.27 3.48 18.46
N GLU A 16 20.30 2.86 19.13
CA GLU A 16 19.74 1.55 18.76
C GLU A 16 18.72 1.62 17.63
N LEU A 17 18.15 2.80 17.36
CA LEU A 17 17.21 2.98 16.26
C LEU A 17 17.93 2.80 14.91
N LYS A 18 17.50 1.79 14.15
CA LYS A 18 18.07 1.43 12.83
C LYS A 18 17.11 1.72 11.67
N ALA A 19 15.81 1.63 11.90
CA ALA A 19 14.81 1.87 10.87
C ALA A 19 13.49 2.40 11.42
N ILE A 20 12.75 3.07 10.54
CA ILE A 20 11.36 3.48 10.74
C ILE A 20 10.52 2.75 9.69
N LEU A 21 9.51 2.00 10.15
CA LEU A 21 8.49 1.40 9.30
C LEU A 21 7.17 2.17 9.50
N SER A 22 6.42 2.41 8.42
CA SER A 22 5.12 3.08 8.49
C SER A 22 4.04 2.35 7.71
N ASN A 23 2.81 2.40 8.20
CA ASN A 23 1.62 2.05 7.44
C ASN A 23 0.46 2.94 7.90
N THR A 24 0.33 4.10 7.26
CA THR A 24 -0.58 5.18 7.63
C THR A 24 -1.72 5.36 6.63
N THR A 25 -1.98 4.33 5.81
CA THR A 25 -2.89 4.35 4.64
C THR A 25 -2.42 5.29 3.53
N GLU A 26 -3.08 5.26 2.37
CA GLU A 26 -2.78 6.18 1.27
C GLU A 26 -2.93 7.66 1.68
N ALA A 27 -3.90 7.99 2.53
CA ALA A 27 -4.14 9.35 3.03
C ALA A 27 -3.05 9.82 4.03
N GLY A 28 -2.25 8.91 4.57
CA GLY A 28 -1.21 9.23 5.54
C GLY A 28 -0.09 10.13 5.01
N TYR A 29 0.00 10.34 3.69
CA TYR A 29 0.98 11.26 3.09
C TYR A 29 0.46 12.69 2.96
N GLU A 30 -0.82 12.93 3.29
CA GLU A 30 -1.39 14.27 3.29
C GLU A 30 -0.76 15.11 4.42
N VAL A 31 -0.36 16.32 4.07
CA VAL A 31 0.17 17.31 5.01
C VAL A 31 -1.01 18.10 5.56
N ASP A 32 -1.11 18.17 6.89
CA ASP A 32 -2.06 19.05 7.56
C ASP A 32 -1.52 20.47 7.51
N SER A 33 -2.22 21.39 6.85
CA SER A 33 -1.78 22.78 6.68
C SER A 33 -1.75 23.57 7.99
N SER A 34 -2.37 23.04 9.05
CA SER A 34 -2.28 23.61 10.40
C SER A 34 -1.04 23.16 11.18
N ASP A 35 -0.24 22.22 10.65
CA ASP A 35 1.02 21.81 11.28
C ASP A 35 2.06 22.93 11.18
N LEU A 36 2.59 23.30 12.35
CA LEU A 36 3.61 24.33 12.52
C LEU A 36 4.87 23.76 13.18
N PRO A 37 6.05 24.36 12.93
CA PRO A 37 7.28 24.00 13.63
C PRO A 37 7.11 24.01 15.15
N GLY A 38 7.59 22.97 15.83
CA GLY A 38 7.57 22.88 17.30
C GLY A 38 6.26 22.33 17.91
N MET A 39 5.27 21.96 17.09
CA MET A 39 4.11 21.20 17.58
C MET A 39 4.52 19.85 18.16
N CYS A 40 3.87 19.44 19.27
CA CYS A 40 4.23 18.24 20.02
C CYS A 40 2.96 17.43 20.40
N PRO A 41 2.56 16.41 19.61
CA PRO A 41 3.04 16.10 18.27
C PRO A 41 2.40 17.01 17.20
N PRO A 42 2.99 17.11 16.00
CA PRO A 42 2.26 17.51 14.80
C PRO A 42 1.08 16.57 14.53
N ARG A 43 0.15 16.94 13.67
CA ARG A 43 -1.06 16.17 13.34
C ARG A 43 -0.78 15.15 12.25
N SER A 44 -0.20 15.59 11.12
CA SER A 44 0.06 14.73 9.97
C SER A 44 1.28 13.83 10.16
N PHE A 45 1.29 12.68 9.49
CA PHE A 45 2.40 11.74 9.58
C PHE A 45 3.71 12.29 8.98
N PRO A 46 3.73 12.98 7.82
CA PRO A 46 4.95 13.55 7.28
C PRO A 46 5.58 14.58 8.23
N SER A 47 4.77 15.40 8.90
CA SER A 47 5.24 16.35 9.93
C SER A 47 5.81 15.65 11.17
N LYS A 48 5.17 14.56 11.64
CA LYS A 48 5.72 13.74 12.73
C LYS A 48 7.06 13.11 12.34
N LEU A 49 7.16 12.56 11.12
CA LEU A 49 8.38 11.95 10.61
C LEU A 49 9.51 12.99 10.50
N LEU A 50 9.20 14.21 10.05
CA LEU A 50 10.15 15.31 10.01
C LEU A 50 10.75 15.62 11.39
N GLU A 51 9.91 15.80 12.41
CA GLU A 51 10.39 16.05 13.78
C GLU A 51 11.21 14.88 14.35
N VAL A 52 10.85 13.62 14.03
CA VAL A 52 11.64 12.44 14.42
C VAL A 52 13.03 12.45 13.76
N LEU A 53 13.10 12.69 12.45
CA LEU A 53 14.38 12.74 11.72
C LEU A 53 15.24 13.94 12.15
N LYS A 54 14.60 15.08 12.41
CA LYS A 54 15.26 16.28 12.97
C LYS A 54 15.84 16.00 14.36
N ALA A 55 15.05 15.44 15.29
CA ALA A 55 15.52 15.14 16.64
C ALA A 55 16.71 14.18 16.63
N ARG A 56 16.72 13.22 15.72
CA ARG A 56 17.85 12.31 15.51
C ARG A 56 19.08 13.00 14.92
N SER A 57 18.89 13.88 13.93
CA SER A 57 19.97 14.68 13.34
C SER A 57 20.63 15.57 14.40
N GLU A 58 19.83 16.28 15.19
CA GLU A 58 20.29 17.19 16.25
C GLU A 58 21.02 16.46 17.39
N SER A 59 20.71 15.18 17.64
CA SER A 59 21.42 14.37 18.63
C SER A 59 22.70 13.71 18.08
N GLY A 60 23.12 14.01 16.85
CA GLY A 60 24.27 13.38 16.21
C GLY A 60 24.05 11.89 15.86
N GLY A 61 22.79 11.47 15.74
CA GLY A 61 22.45 10.11 15.34
C GLY A 61 22.92 9.80 13.92
N ARG A 62 23.15 8.52 13.63
CA ARG A 62 23.49 8.08 12.27
C ARG A 62 22.24 8.03 11.38
N PRO A 63 22.34 8.26 10.05
CA PRO A 63 21.24 8.02 9.13
C PRO A 63 20.66 6.61 9.26
N ILE A 64 19.35 6.48 9.02
CA ILE A 64 18.59 5.24 9.23
C ILE A 64 17.83 4.84 7.97
N SER A 65 17.31 3.61 7.96
CA SER A 65 16.40 3.17 6.89
C SER A 65 14.98 3.64 7.17
N VAL A 66 14.31 4.22 6.16
CA VAL A 66 12.88 4.53 6.18
C VAL A 66 12.20 3.59 5.18
N ILE A 67 11.26 2.80 5.68
CA ILE A 67 10.61 1.70 4.96
C ILE A 67 9.09 1.90 5.06
N PRO A 68 8.51 2.80 4.26
CA PRO A 68 7.07 3.00 4.22
C PRO A 68 6.38 1.79 3.59
N CYS A 69 5.20 1.41 4.09
CA CYS A 69 4.38 0.31 3.59
C CYS A 69 3.03 0.79 3.02
N GLU A 70 2.84 2.11 2.90
CA GLU A 70 1.68 2.71 2.28
C GLU A 70 1.60 2.32 0.80
N LEU A 71 0.38 2.03 0.30
CA LEU A 71 0.13 1.61 -1.07
C LEU A 71 0.16 2.81 -2.04
N ARG A 72 1.35 3.38 -2.22
CA ARG A 72 1.65 4.46 -3.16
C ARG A 72 2.76 4.01 -4.11
N GLU A 73 2.70 4.46 -5.36
CA GLU A 73 3.80 4.24 -6.29
C GLU A 73 5.02 5.04 -5.81
N ASN A 74 6.21 4.42 -5.82
CA ASN A 74 7.45 5.04 -5.32
C ASN A 74 7.25 5.65 -3.91
N ASN A 75 6.62 4.90 -3.00
CA ASN A 75 6.16 5.40 -1.71
C ASN A 75 7.27 6.05 -0.88
N ALA A 76 8.50 5.55 -0.91
CA ALA A 76 9.61 6.14 -0.16
C ALA A 76 10.14 7.41 -0.82
N ARG A 77 10.28 7.43 -2.15
CA ARG A 77 10.69 8.66 -2.88
C ARG A 77 9.67 9.78 -2.70
N LEU A 78 8.38 9.46 -2.78
CA LEU A 78 7.30 10.41 -2.58
C LEU A 78 7.32 10.95 -1.14
N LEU A 79 7.38 10.08 -0.13
CA LEU A 79 7.45 10.52 1.28
C LEU A 79 8.67 11.39 1.55
N LYS A 80 9.84 11.00 1.03
CA LYS A 80 11.06 11.80 1.13
C LYS A 80 10.86 13.21 0.55
N SER A 81 10.26 13.33 -0.63
CA SER A 81 10.00 14.65 -1.24
C SER A 81 9.06 15.51 -0.42
N ILE A 82 8.03 14.91 0.20
CA ILE A 82 7.08 15.62 1.07
C ILE A 82 7.79 16.12 2.34
N VAL A 83 8.59 15.26 2.98
CA VAL A 83 9.34 15.59 4.20
C VAL A 83 10.39 16.68 3.94
N ILE A 84 11.08 16.64 2.79
CA ILE A 84 12.02 17.69 2.39
C ILE A 84 11.28 19.01 2.12
N ALA A 85 10.15 18.97 1.41
CA ALA A 85 9.33 20.17 1.16
C ALA A 85 8.85 20.80 2.47
N LEU A 86 8.43 19.98 3.44
CA LEU A 86 8.08 20.42 4.79
C LEU A 86 9.27 21.07 5.51
N ALA A 87 10.46 20.45 5.47
CA ALA A 87 11.65 21.00 6.09
C ALA A 87 12.00 22.40 5.55
N HIS A 88 11.83 22.62 4.24
CA HIS A 88 11.99 23.92 3.62
C HIS A 88 10.90 24.92 4.02
N ALA A 89 9.63 24.49 4.00
CA ALA A 89 8.50 25.33 4.41
C ALA A 89 8.65 25.80 5.87
N TRP A 90 9.17 24.93 6.73
CA TRP A 90 9.46 25.20 8.14
C TRP A 90 10.78 25.93 8.37
N LYS A 91 11.53 26.25 7.31
CA LYS A 91 12.82 26.96 7.35
C LYS A 91 13.84 26.28 8.28
N LEU A 92 13.86 24.95 8.29
CA LEU A 92 14.81 24.20 9.09
C LEU A 92 16.25 24.34 8.55
N PRO A 93 17.27 24.17 9.40
CA PRO A 93 18.67 24.22 8.97
C PRO A 93 18.98 23.21 7.86
N SER A 94 19.92 23.54 6.97
CA SER A 94 20.33 22.66 5.87
C SER A 94 20.83 21.30 6.36
N SER A 95 21.45 21.24 7.54
CA SER A 95 21.91 20.00 8.17
C SER A 95 20.78 18.98 8.40
N VAL A 96 19.54 19.43 8.62
CA VAL A 96 18.37 18.54 8.75
C VAL A 96 18.02 17.94 7.38
N VAL A 97 18.03 18.76 6.32
CA VAL A 97 17.77 18.31 4.95
C VAL A 97 18.87 17.36 4.46
N ASP A 98 20.14 17.66 4.77
CA ASP A 98 21.28 16.78 4.46
C ASP A 98 21.16 15.43 5.17
N PHE A 99 20.72 15.44 6.43
CA PHE A 99 20.44 14.22 7.18
C PHE A 99 19.30 13.38 6.57
N ILE A 100 18.19 14.02 6.22
CA ILE A 100 17.06 13.37 5.52
C ILE A 100 17.53 12.75 4.20
N ASN A 101 18.41 13.45 3.47
CA ASN A 101 18.99 12.97 2.23
C ASN A 101 19.91 11.78 2.42
N ALA A 102 20.67 11.75 3.52
CA ALA A 102 21.57 10.65 3.89
C ALA A 102 20.85 9.39 4.41
N CYS A 103 19.58 9.50 4.82
CA CYS A 103 18.79 8.33 5.20
C CYS A 103 18.50 7.41 4.00
N HIS A 104 18.29 6.12 4.28
CA HIS A 104 18.06 5.10 3.24
C HIS A 104 16.56 4.90 3.03
N TRP A 105 16.01 5.43 1.93
CA TRP A 105 14.58 5.40 1.63
C TRP A 105 14.24 4.24 0.71
N HIS A 106 13.68 3.17 1.27
CA HIS A 106 13.37 1.95 0.53
C HIS A 106 11.94 1.98 0.01
N ASP A 107 11.74 2.08 -1.31
CA ASP A 107 10.41 1.88 -1.88
C ASP A 107 9.95 0.44 -1.62
N THR A 108 8.65 0.25 -1.36
CA THR A 108 8.12 -1.06 -1.00
C THR A 108 6.82 -1.41 -1.70
N LEU A 109 6.50 -2.70 -1.64
CA LEU A 109 5.16 -3.22 -1.85
C LEU A 109 4.87 -4.30 -0.81
N VAL A 110 3.82 -4.08 -0.02
CA VAL A 110 3.24 -5.13 0.83
C VAL A 110 2.02 -5.74 0.14
N ASP A 111 1.83 -7.06 0.21
CA ASP A 111 0.63 -7.76 -0.25
C ASP A 111 0.26 -8.91 0.69
N ARG A 112 -0.86 -8.72 1.39
CA ARG A 112 -1.54 -9.72 2.21
C ARG A 112 -2.97 -9.23 2.45
N ILE A 113 -3.96 -10.06 2.18
CA ILE A 113 -5.34 -9.79 2.58
C ILE A 113 -5.44 -10.02 4.08
N VAL A 114 -5.79 -8.97 4.80
CA VAL A 114 -6.03 -8.96 6.24
C VAL A 114 -7.46 -8.49 6.45
N THR A 115 -8.23 -9.27 7.20
CA THR A 115 -9.62 -8.98 7.57
C THR A 115 -9.76 -9.00 9.08
N GLY A 116 -10.89 -8.51 9.58
CA GLY A 116 -11.31 -8.83 10.94
C GLY A 116 -11.52 -10.34 11.11
N PRO A 117 -11.39 -10.86 12.35
CA PRO A 117 -11.82 -12.21 12.65
C PRO A 117 -13.35 -12.32 12.53
N PRO A 118 -13.91 -13.51 12.25
CA PRO A 118 -15.34 -13.73 12.32
C PRO A 118 -15.89 -13.35 13.70
N GLU A 119 -17.07 -12.73 13.76
CA GLU A 119 -17.69 -12.30 15.04
C GLU A 119 -17.87 -13.45 16.05
N SER A 120 -18.02 -14.68 15.56
CA SER A 120 -18.15 -15.89 16.36
C SER A 120 -16.82 -16.55 16.75
N HIS A 121 -15.67 -15.95 16.43
CA HIS A 121 -14.37 -16.57 16.67
C HIS A 121 -14.08 -16.70 18.18
N PRO A 122 -13.73 -17.88 18.70
CA PRO A 122 -13.66 -18.14 20.15
C PRO A 122 -12.60 -17.31 20.88
N LEU A 123 -11.52 -16.92 20.19
CA LEU A 123 -10.46 -16.10 20.77
C LEU A 123 -10.83 -14.61 20.92
N LEU A 124 -11.92 -14.12 20.32
CA LEU A 124 -12.30 -12.70 20.41
C LEU A 124 -12.53 -12.22 21.85
N ALA A 125 -13.01 -13.12 22.72
CA ALA A 125 -13.26 -12.79 24.12
C ALA A 125 -11.97 -12.60 24.93
N THR A 126 -10.85 -13.17 24.48
CA THR A 126 -9.58 -13.19 25.21
C THR A 126 -8.48 -12.38 24.53
N ASP A 127 -8.61 -12.14 23.22
CA ASP A 127 -7.67 -11.37 22.42
C ASP A 127 -8.43 -10.26 21.65
N PRO A 128 -8.51 -9.04 22.23
CA PRO A 128 -9.20 -7.92 21.60
C PRO A 128 -8.48 -7.37 20.35
N MET A 129 -7.22 -7.78 20.10
CA MET A 129 -6.43 -7.37 18.93
C MET A 129 -6.37 -8.48 17.87
N LEU A 130 -7.17 -9.54 18.03
CA LEU A 130 -7.24 -10.64 17.10
C LEU A 130 -7.56 -10.15 15.69
N THR A 131 -6.79 -10.63 14.71
CA THR A 131 -7.00 -10.36 13.29
C THR A 131 -6.93 -11.66 12.50
N THR A 132 -7.53 -11.69 11.31
CA THR A 132 -7.41 -12.82 10.39
C THR A 132 -6.71 -12.36 9.12
N CYS A 133 -5.86 -13.23 8.56
CA CYS A 133 -5.18 -12.94 7.31
C CYS A 133 -4.99 -14.22 6.52
N GLU A 134 -4.82 -14.08 5.21
CA GLU A 134 -4.52 -15.22 4.36
C GLU A 134 -3.09 -15.76 4.59
N PRO A 135 -2.80 -17.01 4.19
CA PRO A 135 -1.44 -17.55 4.25
C PRO A 135 -0.46 -16.84 3.32
N TYR A 136 -0.92 -16.38 2.16
CA TYR A 136 -0.09 -15.62 1.23
C TYR A 136 0.42 -14.32 1.86
N ALA A 137 1.70 -14.03 1.69
CA ALA A 137 2.30 -12.77 2.09
C ALA A 137 3.48 -12.43 1.19
N LEU A 138 3.57 -11.16 0.81
CA LEU A 138 4.71 -10.57 0.12
C LEU A 138 5.05 -9.23 0.78
N PHE A 139 6.33 -9.02 1.03
CA PHE A 139 6.91 -7.73 1.38
C PHE A 139 8.12 -7.49 0.49
N ALA A 140 7.89 -6.88 -0.66
CA ALA A 140 8.97 -6.48 -1.57
C ALA A 140 9.58 -5.17 -1.10
N ILE A 141 10.90 -5.15 -0.93
CA ILE A 141 11.67 -3.99 -0.46
C ILE A 141 12.76 -3.70 -1.48
N GLN A 142 12.78 -2.47 -2.00
CA GLN A 142 13.79 -2.08 -2.96
C GLN A 142 15.16 -1.94 -2.28
N GLU A 143 16.16 -2.59 -2.85
CA GLU A 143 17.53 -2.56 -2.36
C GLU A 143 18.21 -1.21 -2.64
N ILE A 144 19.06 -0.80 -1.70
CA ILE A 144 19.97 0.32 -1.88
C ILE A 144 21.39 -0.25 -1.80
N PRO A 145 22.21 -0.13 -2.86
CA PRO A 145 23.56 -0.66 -2.87
C PRO A 145 24.38 -0.18 -1.66
N GLY A 146 25.05 -1.13 -0.99
CA GLY A 146 25.87 -0.84 0.19
C GLY A 146 25.11 -0.70 1.51
N VAL A 147 23.77 -0.74 1.51
CA VAL A 147 22.95 -0.71 2.72
C VAL A 147 22.61 -2.13 3.17
N ALA A 148 22.84 -2.43 4.45
CA ALA A 148 22.56 -3.75 5.00
C ALA A 148 21.04 -4.04 5.04
N ARG A 149 20.66 -5.27 4.68
CA ARG A 149 19.28 -5.75 4.81
C ARG A 149 18.92 -5.90 6.30
N LEU A 150 17.87 -5.23 6.75
CA LEU A 150 17.46 -5.22 8.16
C LEU A 150 16.45 -6.31 8.54
N LEU A 151 15.79 -6.91 7.54
CA LEU A 151 14.70 -7.87 7.73
C LEU A 151 15.03 -9.19 7.04
N SER A 152 14.73 -10.30 7.73
CA SER A 152 14.87 -11.66 7.22
C SER A 152 13.60 -12.45 7.51
N HIS A 153 12.85 -12.77 6.46
CA HIS A 153 11.65 -13.60 6.52
C HIS A 153 11.38 -14.18 5.12
N PRO A 154 10.82 -15.40 4.98
CA PRO A 154 10.54 -16.00 3.66
C PRO A 154 9.63 -15.16 2.76
N SER A 155 8.75 -14.36 3.34
CA SER A 155 7.86 -13.43 2.61
C SER A 155 8.51 -12.09 2.25
N VAL A 156 9.72 -11.80 2.75
CA VAL A 156 10.44 -10.56 2.43
C VAL A 156 11.30 -10.79 1.20
N VAL A 157 11.02 -10.04 0.14
CA VAL A 157 11.77 -10.09 -1.13
C VAL A 157 12.54 -8.78 -1.27
N TRP A 158 13.86 -8.87 -1.20
CA TRP A 158 14.73 -7.76 -1.55
C TRP A 158 14.93 -7.75 -3.07
N THR A 159 14.61 -6.63 -3.73
CA THR A 159 14.60 -6.50 -5.19
C THR A 159 15.32 -5.22 -5.64
N GLY A 160 15.92 -5.22 -6.83
CA GLY A 160 16.49 -3.99 -7.41
C GLY A 160 15.42 -2.98 -7.85
N ASP A 161 14.21 -3.45 -8.15
CA ASP A 161 13.07 -2.61 -8.54
C ASP A 161 11.75 -3.21 -8.02
N VAL A 162 10.95 -2.39 -7.35
CA VAL A 162 9.64 -2.77 -6.81
C VAL A 162 8.50 -2.47 -7.78
N LEU A 163 8.73 -1.64 -8.81
CA LEU A 163 7.70 -1.19 -9.74
C LEU A 163 6.98 -2.35 -10.46
N PRO A 164 7.65 -3.43 -10.93
CA PRO A 164 6.97 -4.57 -11.54
C PRO A 164 5.99 -5.26 -10.60
N TYR A 165 6.36 -5.40 -9.32
CA TYR A 165 5.49 -5.96 -8.28
C TYR A 165 4.30 -5.04 -8.04
N PHE A 166 4.54 -3.73 -7.93
CA PHE A 166 3.52 -2.72 -7.68
C PHE A 166 2.48 -2.71 -8.80
N LEU A 167 2.94 -2.63 -10.06
CA LEU A 167 2.08 -2.66 -11.24
C LEU A 167 1.23 -3.92 -11.25
N ARG A 168 1.84 -5.10 -11.08
CA ARG A 168 1.13 -6.39 -11.07
C ARG A 168 0.05 -6.42 -10.00
N LYS A 169 0.36 -6.06 -8.74
CA LYS A 169 -0.61 -6.06 -7.64
C LYS A 169 -1.73 -5.04 -7.85
N VAL A 170 -1.37 -3.79 -8.18
CA VAL A 170 -2.35 -2.70 -8.28
C VAL A 170 -3.32 -2.92 -9.44
N ARG A 171 -2.84 -3.44 -10.56
CA ARG A 171 -3.64 -3.65 -11.77
C ARG A 171 -4.47 -4.93 -11.69
N ILE A 172 -3.89 -6.03 -11.20
CA ILE A 172 -4.57 -7.33 -11.14
C ILE A 172 -5.38 -7.44 -9.85
N LEU A 173 -4.74 -7.50 -8.69
CA LEU A 173 -5.44 -7.75 -7.43
C LEU A 173 -6.35 -6.58 -7.05
N ASN A 174 -5.79 -5.38 -6.95
CA ASN A 174 -6.57 -4.22 -6.51
C ASN A 174 -7.58 -3.79 -7.59
N GLY A 175 -7.21 -3.90 -8.86
CA GLY A 175 -8.12 -3.68 -9.99
C GLY A 175 -9.29 -4.66 -9.99
N ALA A 176 -9.04 -5.95 -9.81
CA ALA A 176 -10.09 -6.96 -9.72
C ALA A 176 -11.07 -6.69 -8.57
N HIS A 177 -10.59 -6.34 -7.37
CA HIS A 177 -11.47 -5.94 -6.27
C HIS A 177 -12.36 -4.73 -6.63
N THR A 178 -11.75 -3.69 -7.20
CA THR A 178 -12.47 -2.47 -7.58
C THR A 178 -13.51 -2.76 -8.67
N ALA A 179 -13.16 -3.56 -9.68
CA ALA A 179 -14.09 -3.93 -10.75
C ALA A 179 -15.21 -4.87 -10.27
N LEU A 180 -14.88 -5.84 -9.41
CA LEU A 180 -15.86 -6.77 -8.83
C LEU A 180 -16.90 -6.01 -8.01
N LEU A 181 -16.48 -5.04 -7.19
CA LEU A 181 -17.40 -4.26 -6.35
C LEU A 181 -18.53 -3.64 -7.19
N ILE A 182 -18.19 -3.02 -8.31
CA ILE A 182 -19.14 -2.36 -9.23
C ILE A 182 -20.26 -3.30 -9.67
N ARG A 183 -19.94 -4.58 -9.93
CA ARG A 183 -20.90 -5.57 -10.41
C ARG A 183 -21.59 -6.34 -9.29
N ALA A 184 -20.88 -6.60 -8.20
CA ALA A 184 -21.34 -7.43 -7.10
C ALA A 184 -22.27 -6.68 -6.14
N TRP A 185 -22.00 -5.39 -5.88
CA TRP A 185 -22.77 -4.59 -4.94
C TRP A 185 -24.26 -4.45 -5.32
N PRO A 186 -24.63 -4.12 -6.58
CA PRO A 186 -26.04 -4.03 -6.97
C PRO A 186 -26.78 -5.38 -6.95
N LYS A 187 -26.04 -6.50 -6.98
CA LYS A 187 -26.59 -7.86 -6.89
C LYS A 187 -26.76 -8.33 -5.44
N GLY A 188 -26.43 -7.49 -4.45
CA GLY A 188 -26.61 -7.79 -3.02
C GLY A 188 -25.55 -8.72 -2.42
N PHE A 189 -24.40 -8.90 -3.08
CA PHE A 189 -23.30 -9.63 -2.46
C PHE A 189 -22.65 -8.79 -1.35
N GLU A 190 -22.28 -9.45 -0.26
CA GLU A 190 -21.58 -8.81 0.86
C GLU A 190 -20.11 -9.24 0.95
N ILE A 191 -19.81 -10.49 0.57
CA ILE A 191 -18.48 -11.10 0.69
C ILE A 191 -17.89 -11.36 -0.70
N VAL A 192 -16.61 -11.03 -0.88
CA VAL A 192 -15.86 -11.20 -2.14
C VAL A 192 -15.97 -12.64 -2.67
N ARG A 193 -15.74 -13.64 -1.82
CA ARG A 193 -15.80 -15.06 -2.20
C ARG A 193 -17.13 -15.43 -2.83
N ASP A 194 -18.23 -14.97 -2.26
CA ASP A 194 -19.56 -15.36 -2.69
C ASP A 194 -19.86 -14.75 -4.07
N ALA A 195 -19.41 -13.51 -4.30
CA ALA A 195 -19.46 -12.89 -5.62
C ALA A 195 -18.56 -13.60 -6.64
N VAL A 196 -17.36 -14.07 -6.26
CA VAL A 196 -16.46 -14.77 -7.18
C VAL A 196 -16.93 -16.20 -7.51
N ASN A 197 -17.74 -16.80 -6.63
CA ASN A 197 -18.36 -18.12 -6.85
C ASN A 197 -19.72 -18.04 -7.58
N ASP A 198 -20.23 -16.83 -7.84
CA ASP A 198 -21.43 -16.64 -8.65
C ASP A 198 -21.20 -17.06 -10.11
N LYS A 199 -22.25 -17.63 -10.72
CA LYS A 199 -22.20 -18.21 -12.07
C LYS A 199 -22.00 -17.17 -13.17
N GLU A 200 -22.30 -15.91 -12.92
CA GLU A 200 -22.13 -14.80 -13.86
C GLU A 200 -20.88 -13.98 -13.53
N LEU A 201 -20.71 -13.58 -12.27
CA LEU A 201 -19.64 -12.69 -11.85
C LEU A 201 -18.26 -13.36 -11.85
N GLY A 202 -18.17 -14.64 -11.46
CA GLY A 202 -16.92 -15.39 -11.46
C GLY A 202 -16.29 -15.47 -12.86
N PRO A 203 -17.01 -15.96 -13.89
CA PRO A 203 -16.55 -15.94 -15.27
C PRO A 203 -16.26 -14.54 -15.79
N TRP A 204 -17.12 -13.56 -15.50
CA TRP A 204 -16.89 -12.17 -15.91
C TRP A 204 -15.58 -11.59 -15.37
N LEU A 205 -15.28 -11.85 -14.09
CA LEU A 205 -14.04 -11.38 -13.45
C LEU A 205 -12.82 -12.08 -14.02
N ASN A 206 -12.92 -13.39 -14.30
CA ASN A 206 -11.86 -14.14 -14.96
C ASN A 206 -11.55 -13.54 -16.34
N ASP A 207 -12.57 -13.30 -17.15
CA ASP A 207 -12.36 -12.75 -18.49
C ASP A 207 -11.81 -11.32 -18.44
N LEU A 208 -12.27 -10.49 -17.50
CA LEU A 208 -11.70 -9.16 -17.28
C LEU A 208 -10.18 -9.26 -17.03
N LEU A 209 -9.77 -10.20 -16.18
CA LEU A 209 -8.35 -10.40 -15.88
C LEU A 209 -7.58 -10.91 -17.11
N VAL A 210 -8.04 -11.99 -17.72
CA VAL A 210 -7.31 -12.70 -18.79
C VAL A 210 -7.32 -11.95 -20.11
N GLU A 211 -8.44 -11.33 -20.48
CA GLU A 211 -8.60 -10.70 -21.80
C GLU A 211 -8.23 -9.21 -21.80
N GLU A 212 -8.34 -8.51 -20.67
CA GLU A 212 -8.26 -7.04 -20.65
C GLU A 212 -7.18 -6.48 -19.73
N ILE A 213 -6.88 -7.11 -18.58
CA ILE A 213 -5.86 -6.59 -17.64
C ILE A 213 -4.49 -7.22 -17.86
N VAL A 214 -4.40 -8.55 -17.89
CA VAL A 214 -3.13 -9.28 -18.05
C VAL A 214 -2.41 -8.92 -19.36
N PRO A 215 -3.07 -8.82 -20.53
CA PRO A 215 -2.39 -8.49 -21.78
C PRO A 215 -1.71 -7.12 -21.79
N VAL A 216 -2.20 -6.17 -20.96
CA VAL A 216 -1.61 -4.84 -20.82
C VAL A 216 -0.29 -4.87 -20.03
N LEU A 217 -0.13 -5.88 -19.17
CA LEU A 217 1.02 -6.04 -18.27
C LEU A 217 2.11 -6.98 -18.81
N GLU A 218 1.82 -7.66 -19.92
CA GLU A 218 2.76 -8.60 -20.54
C GLU A 218 4.08 -7.90 -20.91
N GLY A 219 5.20 -8.49 -20.49
CA GLY A 219 6.56 -7.95 -20.68
C GLY A 219 6.97 -6.87 -19.66
N ARG A 220 6.09 -6.47 -18.73
CA ARG A 220 6.37 -5.41 -17.73
C ARG A 220 6.46 -5.91 -16.30
N CYS A 221 6.00 -7.13 -16.05
CA CYS A 221 6.09 -7.78 -14.76
C CYS A 221 6.21 -9.29 -14.90
N ASP A 222 6.72 -9.94 -13.86
CA ASP A 222 6.90 -11.38 -13.87
C ASP A 222 5.55 -12.09 -13.73
N ASN A 223 5.30 -13.05 -14.62
CA ASN A 223 4.16 -13.98 -14.58
C ASN A 223 2.79 -13.34 -14.22
N PRO A 224 2.31 -12.33 -14.96
CA PRO A 224 1.02 -11.69 -14.67
C PRO A 224 -0.16 -12.66 -14.76
N SER A 225 -0.14 -13.62 -15.69
CA SER A 225 -1.19 -14.63 -15.85
C SER A 225 -1.27 -15.57 -14.65
N GLY A 226 -0.12 -16.06 -14.15
CA GLY A 226 -0.08 -16.88 -12.93
C GLY A 226 -0.57 -16.09 -11.72
N PHE A 227 -0.15 -14.84 -11.58
CA PHE A 227 -0.63 -13.98 -10.50
C PHE A 227 -2.14 -13.72 -10.56
N ALA A 228 -2.73 -13.57 -11.76
CA ALA A 228 -4.18 -13.44 -11.92
C ALA A 228 -4.94 -14.69 -11.45
N LYS A 229 -4.41 -15.89 -11.75
CA LYS A 229 -4.95 -17.14 -11.22
C LYS A 229 -4.87 -17.20 -9.70
N ASP A 230 -3.70 -16.87 -9.13
CA ASP A 230 -3.50 -16.84 -7.68
C ASP A 230 -4.46 -15.85 -7.00
N VAL A 231 -4.70 -14.69 -7.61
CA VAL A 231 -5.67 -13.68 -7.12
C VAL A 231 -7.08 -14.25 -7.06
N LEU A 232 -7.54 -14.95 -8.11
CA LEU A 232 -8.87 -15.56 -8.11
C LEU A 232 -8.98 -16.65 -7.04
N ASP A 233 -7.95 -17.45 -6.84
CA ASP A 233 -7.92 -18.47 -5.79
C ASP A 233 -7.93 -17.84 -4.39
N ARG A 234 -7.19 -16.75 -4.19
CA ARG A 234 -7.19 -15.94 -2.95
C ARG A 234 -8.56 -15.33 -2.67
N PHE A 235 -9.25 -14.84 -3.70
CA PHE A 235 -10.60 -14.28 -3.54
C PHE A 235 -11.63 -15.34 -3.16
N ARG A 236 -11.41 -16.60 -3.53
CA ARG A 236 -12.27 -17.74 -3.16
C ARG A 236 -12.02 -18.28 -1.75
N ASN A 237 -11.08 -17.72 -0.99
CA ASN A 237 -10.69 -18.26 0.31
C ASN A 237 -11.92 -18.38 1.27
N PRO A 238 -12.29 -19.61 1.69
CA PRO A 238 -13.47 -19.83 2.53
C PRO A 238 -13.29 -19.32 3.97
N PHE A 239 -12.07 -19.03 4.39
CA PHE A 239 -11.74 -18.62 5.76
C PHE A 239 -11.67 -17.11 5.95
N LEU A 240 -11.83 -16.31 4.88
CA LEU A 240 -11.83 -14.85 4.97
C LEU A 240 -13.25 -14.30 4.84
N GLN A 241 -13.61 -13.41 5.77
CA GLN A 241 -14.78 -12.55 5.63
C GLN A 241 -14.35 -11.23 4.97
N HIS A 242 -13.87 -11.31 3.73
CA HIS A 242 -13.46 -10.12 2.99
C HIS A 242 -14.70 -9.39 2.46
N ARG A 243 -15.14 -8.38 3.19
CA ARG A 243 -16.40 -7.67 2.90
C ARG A 243 -16.21 -6.66 1.79
N LEU A 244 -17.19 -6.57 0.90
CA LEU A 244 -17.24 -5.57 -0.15
C LEU A 244 -17.27 -4.13 0.41
N VAL A 245 -17.82 -3.93 1.62
CA VAL A 245 -17.90 -2.61 2.26
C VAL A 245 -16.52 -2.08 2.65
N ASP A 246 -15.59 -2.97 3.01
CA ASP A 246 -14.22 -2.58 3.32
C ASP A 246 -13.48 -2.15 2.03
N ILE A 247 -13.87 -2.75 0.89
CA ILE A 247 -13.34 -2.41 -0.44
C ILE A 247 -13.95 -1.11 -0.98
N SER A 248 -15.19 -0.77 -0.64
CA SER A 248 -15.92 0.39 -1.18
C SER A 248 -15.43 1.75 -0.68
N GLN A 249 -14.70 1.79 0.44
CA GLN A 249 -14.16 3.04 0.97
C GLN A 249 -13.30 3.77 -0.07
N HIS A 250 -13.58 5.06 -0.33
CA HIS A 250 -12.90 5.87 -1.34
C HIS A 250 -12.87 5.26 -2.76
N HIS A 251 -13.99 4.64 -3.19
CA HIS A 251 -14.07 3.91 -4.45
C HIS A 251 -13.65 4.71 -5.69
N ASP A 252 -14.11 5.95 -5.84
CA ASP A 252 -13.81 6.77 -7.03
C ASP A 252 -12.31 7.04 -7.19
N ALA A 253 -11.61 7.29 -6.08
CA ALA A 253 -10.16 7.42 -6.08
C ALA A 253 -9.49 6.09 -6.47
N LYS A 254 -10.00 4.97 -5.97
CA LYS A 254 -9.53 3.61 -6.32
C LYS A 254 -9.72 3.32 -7.82
N VAL A 255 -10.87 3.69 -8.42
CA VAL A 255 -11.12 3.54 -9.87
C VAL A 255 -10.07 4.27 -10.70
N LYS A 256 -9.82 5.55 -10.38
CA LYS A 256 -8.83 6.39 -11.09
C LYS A 256 -7.42 5.80 -11.07
N VAL A 257 -7.03 5.16 -9.97
CA VAL A 257 -5.68 4.60 -9.82
C VAL A 257 -5.60 3.18 -10.39
N ARG A 258 -6.63 2.35 -10.17
CA ARG A 258 -6.57 0.89 -10.38
C ARG A 258 -7.14 0.46 -11.74
N LEU A 259 -8.21 1.09 -12.23
CA LEU A 259 -8.91 0.69 -13.47
C LEU A 259 -8.60 1.60 -14.65
N VAL A 260 -8.65 2.92 -14.47
CA VAL A 260 -8.51 3.90 -15.58
C VAL A 260 -7.22 3.71 -16.38
N PRO A 261 -6.03 3.51 -15.77
CA PRO A 261 -4.84 3.37 -16.58
C PRO A 261 -4.78 2.03 -17.33
N SER A 262 -5.33 0.94 -16.78
CA SER A 262 -5.49 -0.32 -17.55
C SER A 262 -6.40 -0.11 -18.75
N TYR A 263 -7.49 0.65 -18.58
CA TYR A 263 -8.43 0.98 -19.65
C TYR A 263 -7.75 1.78 -20.76
N GLU A 264 -7.05 2.87 -20.44
CA GLU A 264 -6.38 3.69 -21.45
C GLU A 264 -5.22 2.94 -22.12
N GLU A 265 -4.39 2.23 -21.36
CA GLU A 265 -3.29 1.44 -21.91
C GLU A 265 -3.80 0.33 -22.84
N TYR A 266 -4.92 -0.32 -22.52
CA TYR A 266 -5.55 -1.31 -23.40
C TYR A 266 -5.96 -0.68 -24.73
N ARG A 267 -6.62 0.49 -24.70
CA ARG A 267 -7.04 1.20 -25.91
C ARG A 267 -5.86 1.60 -26.78
N THR A 268 -4.82 2.15 -26.16
CA THR A 268 -3.58 2.52 -26.87
C THR A 268 -2.91 1.30 -27.50
N ARG A 269 -2.82 0.18 -26.78
CA ARG A 269 -2.10 -1.02 -27.25
C ARG A 269 -2.87 -1.82 -28.30
N PHE A 270 -4.19 -1.92 -28.19
CA PHE A 270 -5.00 -2.81 -29.02
C PHE A 270 -5.95 -2.08 -29.97
N GLY A 271 -6.02 -0.75 -29.93
CA GLY A 271 -6.82 0.07 -30.86
C GLY A 271 -8.33 -0.14 -30.74
N ARG A 272 -8.82 -0.67 -29.61
CA ARG A 272 -10.24 -0.96 -29.39
C ARG A 272 -10.64 -0.77 -27.93
N GLU A 273 -11.93 -0.57 -27.69
CA GLU A 273 -12.48 -0.43 -26.35
C GLU A 273 -12.51 -1.79 -25.61
N PRO A 274 -12.04 -1.86 -24.35
CA PRO A 274 -12.22 -3.05 -23.52
C PRO A 274 -13.66 -3.14 -23.01
N ALA A 275 -14.30 -4.30 -23.17
CA ALA A 275 -15.73 -4.47 -22.92
C ALA A 275 -16.09 -4.47 -21.44
N ARG A 276 -15.19 -4.95 -20.57
CA ARG A 276 -15.43 -5.15 -19.14
C ARG A 276 -14.77 -4.07 -18.28
N LEU A 277 -13.57 -3.57 -18.62
CA LEU A 277 -12.88 -2.49 -17.91
C LEU A 277 -13.65 -1.18 -17.89
N ARG A 278 -14.53 -0.94 -18.87
CA ARG A 278 -15.43 0.23 -18.89
C ARG A 278 -16.56 0.18 -17.86
N ALA A 279 -16.65 -0.86 -17.02
CA ALA A 279 -17.75 -1.04 -16.07
C ALA A 279 -17.97 0.17 -15.13
N TRP A 280 -16.91 0.92 -14.79
CA TRP A 280 -16.98 2.09 -13.93
C TRP A 280 -17.60 3.33 -14.60
N GLN A 281 -17.71 3.37 -15.93
CA GLN A 281 -18.28 4.52 -16.66
C GLN A 281 -19.80 4.60 -16.55
N ASN A 282 -20.46 3.52 -16.10
CA ASN A 282 -21.92 3.42 -15.98
C ASN A 282 -22.39 3.51 -14.52
N CYS A 283 -21.52 3.98 -13.62
CA CYS A 283 -21.75 4.11 -12.18
C CYS A 283 -21.92 5.57 -11.77
#